data_AF-A0A172YSW8-F1
#
_entry.id   AF-A0A172YSW8-F1
#
_cell.length_a   1.000
_cell.length_b   1.000
_cell.length_c   1.000
_cell.angle_alpha   90.00
_cell.angle_beta   90.00
_cell.angle_gamma   90.00
#
_symmetry.space_group_name_H-M   'P 1'
#
loop_
_entity.id
_entity.type
_entity.pdbx_description
1 polymer ?
#
loop_
_entity_poly.entity_id
_entity_poly.type
_entity_poly.pdbx_seq_one_letter_code
_entity_poly.pdbx_strand_id
1 'polypeptide(L)'
;MKKTLLCLTLAGLLSACGGSDNDSSDDHPSPNPPATTTQTGVLTDGPVSGVKYIRSSSTDSIEGMTNDDGEFQYIEGEEIRFFIGDVQLGEVVEAKERITPLDLAETPEARTNLMVFLQSLDDHGDHSDGIQITEDTRAAFTAVNLDFNQSFTDFSNEIVSKMGIPQDQLITPEEAASNFQATFYKDIAGSWELDRGETNAIVLHILPDGRYAIGEAYPSDETGFTGIEFGSLNWDSVTTGLNPSIMRDTNGDYGLSHPDENGQYRLNYNGKDLVVTETRSDGVANFTRIEQSTGLVGTWALNETHLFAFFESGHYFLLDLQGDNDCATPGIEYGKYSTTANTLAVTANLFDTNGCGGLHDSTNGNMINATYSISGTSLTLHPQGEDPVTFQRSK
;
A
#
# COMPACT_ATOMS: atom_id res chain seq x y z
N MET A 1 -8.80 -13.48 26.07
CA MET A 1 -9.11 -13.31 24.64
C MET A 1 -7.83 -12.75 24.06
N LYS A 2 -7.19 -13.49 23.14
CA LYS A 2 -5.93 -13.07 22.52
C LYS A 2 -6.17 -11.77 21.78
N LYS A 3 -5.28 -10.80 21.93
CA LYS A 3 -5.35 -9.49 21.27
C LYS A 3 -4.36 -9.52 20.12
N THR A 4 -4.73 -10.25 19.09
CA THR A 4 -3.93 -10.37 17.89
C THR A 4 -4.57 -9.42 16.89
N LEU A 5 -3.85 -8.34 16.56
CA LEU A 5 -4.37 -7.12 15.92
C LEU A 5 -5.68 -6.60 16.53
N LEU A 6 -5.57 -5.82 17.63
CA LEU A 6 -6.71 -5.33 18.41
C LEU A 6 -7.83 -4.73 17.54
N CYS A 7 -8.99 -5.41 17.59
CA CYS A 7 -10.28 -5.07 16.99
C CYS A 7 -10.68 -3.58 17.16
N LEU A 8 -11.13 -2.98 16.05
CA LEU A 8 -11.81 -1.68 16.00
C LEU A 8 -13.13 -1.68 16.80
N THR A 9 -13.48 -0.52 17.37
CA THR A 9 -14.89 -0.12 17.50
C THR A 9 -15.10 1.28 16.93
N LEU A 10 -15.82 1.35 15.80
CA LEU A 10 -16.25 2.57 15.15
C LEU A 10 -17.53 3.09 15.85
N ALA A 11 -17.40 4.07 16.74
CA ALA A 11 -18.55 4.71 17.40
C ALA A 11 -19.11 5.84 16.52
N GLY A 12 -20.08 5.52 15.66
CA GLY A 12 -20.87 6.51 14.94
C GLY A 12 -21.79 7.28 15.89
N LEU A 13 -21.50 8.56 16.13
CA LEU A 13 -22.43 9.48 16.79
C LEU A 13 -23.36 10.10 15.73
N LEU A 14 -24.51 9.47 15.51
CA LEU A 14 -25.67 10.13 14.90
C LEU A 14 -26.21 11.16 15.90
N SER A 15 -25.93 12.44 15.66
CA SER A 15 -26.67 13.54 16.27
C SER A 15 -27.88 13.86 15.40
N ALA A 16 -29.02 13.30 15.79
CA ALA A 16 -30.34 13.70 15.31
C ALA A 16 -31.12 14.33 16.45
N CYS A 17 -31.33 15.65 16.40
CA CYS A 17 -32.56 16.38 16.79
C CYS A 17 -32.28 17.87 17.00
N GLY A 18 -33.18 18.71 16.48
CA GLY A 18 -33.42 20.04 17.08
C GLY A 18 -33.84 21.11 16.07
N GLY A 19 -35.13 21.23 15.80
CA GLY A 19 -35.68 22.17 14.81
C GLY A 19 -35.79 23.64 15.24
N SER A 20 -36.28 24.50 14.33
CA SER A 20 -37.29 25.55 14.58
C SER A 20 -37.55 26.34 13.30
N ASP A 21 -38.83 26.55 12.99
CA ASP A 21 -39.33 27.46 11.96
C ASP A 21 -38.94 28.93 12.21
N ASN A 22 -38.65 29.67 11.14
CA ASN A 22 -38.95 31.11 11.06
C ASN A 22 -39.02 31.58 9.59
N ASP A 23 -40.18 32.12 9.22
CA ASP A 23 -40.44 32.82 7.97
C ASP A 23 -39.50 34.03 7.79
N SER A 24 -38.76 34.08 6.69
CA SER A 24 -38.19 35.31 6.12
C SER A 24 -37.93 35.10 4.65
N SER A 25 -38.47 36.01 3.83
CA SER A 25 -38.42 35.99 2.38
C SER A 25 -37.04 36.46 1.92
N ASP A 26 -36.23 35.55 1.37
CA ASP A 26 -35.01 35.88 0.65
C ASP A 26 -34.86 35.03 -0.61
N ASP A 27 -34.67 35.72 -1.73
CA ASP A 27 -34.45 35.22 -3.08
C ASP A 27 -33.08 34.54 -3.14
N HIS A 28 -33.00 33.27 -2.73
CA HIS A 28 -31.76 32.50 -2.73
C HIS A 28 -31.58 31.80 -4.09
N PRO A 29 -30.46 32.00 -4.81
CA PRO A 29 -30.18 31.22 -6.00
C PRO A 29 -30.13 29.74 -5.60
N SER A 30 -30.81 28.88 -6.37
CA SER A 30 -30.84 27.44 -6.15
C SER A 30 -29.42 26.91 -5.95
N PRO A 31 -29.18 25.97 -5.02
CA PRO A 31 -27.88 25.33 -4.90
C PRO A 31 -27.58 24.65 -6.24
N ASN A 32 -26.46 25.02 -6.87
CA ASN A 32 -25.95 24.25 -8.00
C ASN A 32 -25.89 22.77 -7.55
N PRO A 33 -26.31 21.82 -8.41
CA PRO A 33 -26.08 20.40 -8.15
C PRO A 33 -24.61 20.17 -7.77
N PRO A 34 -24.29 19.22 -6.87
CA PRO A 34 -22.91 18.87 -6.58
C PRO A 34 -22.19 18.66 -7.91
N ALA A 35 -21.12 19.42 -8.15
CA ALA A 35 -20.31 19.22 -9.33
C ALA A 35 -19.75 17.79 -9.26
N THR A 36 -20.08 16.95 -10.23
CA THR A 36 -19.49 15.62 -10.38
C THR A 36 -18.00 15.80 -10.66
N THR A 37 -17.18 15.55 -9.64
CA THR A 37 -15.73 15.64 -9.75
C THR A 37 -15.22 14.37 -10.45
N THR A 38 -14.57 14.55 -11.59
CA THR A 38 -13.84 13.47 -12.26
C THR A 38 -12.62 13.10 -11.42
N GLN A 39 -12.41 11.81 -11.22
CA GLN A 39 -11.29 11.20 -10.53
C GLN A 39 -10.41 10.42 -11.51
N THR A 40 -9.18 10.15 -11.11
CA THR A 40 -8.23 9.32 -11.86
C THR A 40 -8.09 7.98 -11.15
N GLY A 41 -8.29 6.88 -11.88
CA GLY A 41 -7.97 5.53 -11.42
C GLY A 41 -6.87 4.92 -12.28
N VAL A 42 -6.29 3.81 -11.84
CA VAL A 42 -5.22 3.10 -12.55
C VAL A 42 -5.63 1.65 -12.80
N LEU A 43 -5.54 1.20 -14.06
CA LEU A 43 -5.59 -0.21 -14.40
C LEU A 43 -4.16 -0.78 -14.28
N THR A 44 -3.96 -1.74 -13.37
CA THR A 44 -2.63 -2.28 -13.08
C THR A 44 -2.58 -3.79 -12.92
N ASP A 45 -1.75 -4.40 -13.76
CA ASP A 45 -0.99 -5.64 -13.57
C ASP A 45 0.45 -5.25 -13.92
N GLY A 46 0.97 -4.25 -13.22
CA GLY A 46 1.85 -3.24 -13.83
C GLY A 46 0.99 -2.20 -14.57
N PRO A 47 1.32 -0.89 -14.58
CA PRO A 47 0.55 0.10 -15.31
C PRO A 47 0.21 -0.37 -16.74
N VAL A 48 -1.08 -0.53 -17.06
CA VAL A 48 -1.50 -1.10 -18.35
C VAL A 48 -1.94 0.02 -19.29
N SER A 49 -1.10 0.36 -20.25
CA SER A 49 -1.33 1.44 -21.20
C SER A 49 -2.03 0.98 -22.48
N GLY A 50 -2.77 1.87 -23.14
CA GLY A 50 -3.37 1.60 -24.44
C GLY A 50 -4.58 0.67 -24.40
N VAL A 51 -5.21 0.47 -23.24
CA VAL A 51 -6.45 -0.31 -23.08
C VAL A 51 -7.64 0.62 -23.23
N LYS A 52 -8.60 0.26 -24.08
CA LYS A 52 -9.86 1.01 -24.20
C LYS A 52 -10.67 0.79 -22.93
N TYR A 53 -11.26 1.84 -22.37
CA TYR A 53 -12.23 1.72 -21.30
C TYR A 53 -13.56 2.37 -21.68
N ILE A 54 -14.66 1.84 -21.15
CA ILE A 54 -16.00 2.40 -21.27
C ILE A 54 -16.54 2.56 -19.86
N ARG A 55 -16.71 3.80 -19.41
CA ARG A 55 -17.39 4.13 -18.15
C ARG A 55 -18.85 4.46 -18.42
N SER A 56 -19.73 3.95 -17.59
CA SER A 56 -21.18 4.08 -17.77
C SER A 56 -21.86 4.48 -16.47
N SER A 57 -22.78 5.43 -16.58
CA SER A 57 -23.73 5.80 -15.54
C SER A 57 -25.15 5.48 -16.03
N SER A 58 -26.16 5.80 -15.22
CA SER A 58 -27.56 5.65 -15.62
C SER A 58 -27.97 6.52 -16.82
N THR A 59 -27.22 7.59 -17.14
CA THR A 59 -27.58 8.56 -18.18
C THR A 59 -26.59 8.62 -19.34
N ASP A 60 -25.32 8.24 -19.11
CA ASP A 60 -24.23 8.46 -20.06
C ASP A 60 -23.30 7.25 -20.17
N SER A 61 -22.63 7.12 -21.32
CA SER A 61 -21.55 6.17 -21.54
C SER A 61 -20.41 6.88 -22.28
N ILE A 62 -19.23 6.89 -21.67
CA ILE A 62 -18.06 7.63 -22.15
C ILE A 62 -16.93 6.62 -22.37
N GLU A 63 -16.29 6.71 -23.54
CA GLU A 63 -15.13 5.89 -23.86
C GLU A 63 -13.83 6.68 -23.69
N GLY A 64 -12.75 5.97 -23.37
CA GLY A 64 -11.40 6.51 -23.32
C GLY A 64 -10.36 5.42 -23.53
N MET A 65 -9.09 5.79 -23.36
CA MET A 65 -7.95 4.86 -23.34
C MET A 65 -7.08 5.15 -22.13
N THR A 66 -6.51 4.11 -21.53
CA THR A 66 -5.50 4.27 -20.49
C THR A 66 -4.24 4.91 -21.06
N ASN A 67 -3.63 5.84 -20.30
CA ASN A 67 -2.37 6.48 -20.69
C ASN A 67 -1.15 5.59 -20.35
N ASP A 68 0.06 6.12 -20.54
CA ASP A 68 1.32 5.40 -20.30
C ASP A 68 1.48 4.96 -18.83
N ASP A 69 0.84 5.67 -17.89
CA ASP A 69 0.81 5.34 -16.46
C ASP A 69 -0.38 4.43 -16.08
N GLY A 70 -1.11 3.88 -17.07
CA GLY A 70 -2.28 3.03 -16.87
C GLY A 70 -3.52 3.78 -16.38
N GLU A 71 -3.50 5.12 -16.37
CA GLU A 71 -4.54 5.94 -15.79
C GLU A 71 -5.79 6.03 -16.68
N PHE A 72 -6.96 5.98 -16.06
CA PHE A 72 -8.26 6.25 -16.67
C PHE A 72 -9.04 7.28 -15.84
N GLN A 73 -9.97 7.99 -16.49
CA GLN A 73 -10.84 8.96 -15.82
C GLN A 73 -12.19 8.34 -15.49
N TYR A 74 -12.71 8.56 -14.28
CA TYR A 74 -14.02 8.07 -13.85
C TYR A 74 -14.73 9.05 -12.90
N ILE A 75 -16.01 8.81 -12.62
CA ILE A 75 -16.75 9.45 -11.53
C ILE A 75 -17.18 8.35 -10.56
N GLU A 76 -17.15 8.64 -9.26
CA GLU A 76 -17.55 7.68 -8.23
C GLU A 76 -18.97 7.15 -8.46
N GLY A 77 -19.15 5.83 -8.31
CA GLY A 77 -20.39 5.13 -8.58
C GLY A 77 -20.67 4.82 -10.06
N GLU A 78 -19.78 5.18 -11.00
CA GLU A 78 -19.85 4.68 -12.38
C GLU A 78 -19.38 3.21 -12.46
N GLU A 79 -19.95 2.46 -13.39
CA GLU A 79 -19.41 1.16 -13.80
C GLU A 79 -18.36 1.37 -14.89
N ILE A 80 -17.35 0.50 -14.94
CA ILE A 80 -16.30 0.53 -15.95
C ILE A 80 -16.04 -0.86 -16.53
N ARG A 81 -15.72 -0.88 -17.83
CA ARG A 81 -15.26 -2.06 -18.58
C ARG A 81 -14.01 -1.72 -19.34
N PHE A 82 -13.10 -2.68 -19.45
CA PHE A 82 -11.85 -2.54 -20.18
C PHE A 82 -11.80 -3.48 -21.38
N PHE A 83 -11.12 -3.06 -22.45
CA PHE A 83 -11.08 -3.79 -23.72
C PHE A 83 -9.72 -3.68 -24.41
N ILE A 84 -9.28 -4.77 -25.02
CA ILE A 84 -8.22 -4.80 -26.03
C ILE A 84 -8.85 -5.25 -27.34
N GLY A 85 -8.91 -4.35 -28.33
CA GLY A 85 -9.75 -4.57 -29.51
C GLY A 85 -11.22 -4.72 -29.10
N ASP A 86 -11.84 -5.83 -29.48
CA ASP A 86 -13.21 -6.19 -29.05
C ASP A 86 -13.24 -7.18 -27.87
N VAL A 87 -12.08 -7.63 -27.36
CA VAL A 87 -12.00 -8.51 -26.20
C VAL A 87 -12.21 -7.70 -24.93
N GLN A 88 -13.28 -7.98 -24.19
CA GLN A 88 -13.49 -7.43 -22.86
C GLN A 88 -12.56 -8.09 -21.83
N LEU A 89 -11.86 -7.29 -21.05
CA LEU A 89 -10.99 -7.74 -19.97
C LEU A 89 -11.85 -8.02 -18.73
N GLY A 90 -12.26 -9.28 -18.56
CA GLY A 90 -13.03 -9.72 -17.40
C GLY A 90 -14.43 -9.10 -17.32
N GLU A 91 -14.88 -8.82 -16.11
CA GLU A 91 -16.23 -8.39 -15.79
C GLU A 91 -16.41 -6.87 -15.77
N VAL A 92 -17.68 -6.44 -15.67
CA VAL A 92 -18.02 -5.04 -15.39
C VAL A 92 -17.83 -4.82 -13.90
N VAL A 93 -17.12 -3.76 -13.52
CA VAL A 93 -16.83 -3.45 -12.11
C VAL A 93 -17.18 -2.01 -11.79
N GLU A 94 -17.35 -1.70 -10.51
CA GLU A 94 -17.41 -0.31 -10.04
C GLU A 94 -16.05 0.38 -10.27
N ALA A 95 -16.09 1.59 -10.82
CA ALA A 95 -14.89 2.38 -11.06
C ALA A 95 -14.29 2.89 -9.74
N LYS A 96 -12.99 2.67 -9.56
CA LYS A 96 -12.24 3.00 -8.33
C LYS A 96 -10.79 3.35 -8.64
N GLU A 97 -10.08 3.89 -7.65
CA GLU A 97 -8.71 4.40 -7.79
C GLU A 97 -7.71 3.36 -8.32
N ARG A 98 -7.92 2.07 -8.00
CA ARG A 98 -7.07 0.97 -8.44
C ARG A 98 -7.89 -0.23 -8.89
N ILE A 99 -7.71 -0.66 -10.13
CA ILE A 99 -8.34 -1.85 -10.71
C ILE A 99 -7.25 -2.79 -11.21
N THR A 100 -7.40 -4.07 -10.88
CA THR A 100 -6.44 -5.14 -11.22
C THR A 100 -7.15 -6.37 -11.79
N PRO A 101 -6.40 -7.36 -12.29
CA PRO A 101 -6.99 -8.65 -12.68
C PRO A 101 -7.79 -9.33 -11.57
N LEU A 102 -7.48 -9.07 -10.29
CA LEU A 102 -8.23 -9.60 -9.14
C LEU A 102 -9.63 -9.00 -9.00
N ASP A 103 -9.81 -7.76 -9.48
CA ASP A 103 -11.08 -7.07 -9.47
C ASP A 103 -11.94 -7.46 -10.67
N LEU A 104 -11.31 -7.69 -11.82
CA LEU A 104 -11.97 -8.01 -13.09
C LEU A 104 -12.37 -9.49 -13.21
N ALA A 105 -11.92 -10.35 -12.30
CA ALA A 105 -12.20 -11.79 -12.35
C ALA A 105 -12.45 -12.38 -10.95
N GLU A 106 -13.53 -13.14 -10.81
CA GLU A 106 -13.88 -13.79 -9.55
C GLU A 106 -13.06 -15.05 -9.27
N THR A 107 -12.79 -15.86 -10.30
CA THR A 107 -12.16 -17.19 -10.15
C THR A 107 -10.63 -17.12 -10.25
N PRO A 108 -9.89 -17.98 -9.50
CA PRO A 108 -8.44 -18.10 -9.64
C PRO A 108 -7.99 -18.38 -11.09
N GLU A 109 -8.74 -19.20 -11.82
CA GLU A 109 -8.49 -19.53 -13.22
C GLU A 109 -8.60 -18.30 -14.12
N ALA A 110 -9.70 -17.52 -13.99
CA ALA A 110 -9.88 -16.32 -14.79
C ALA A 110 -8.86 -15.22 -14.47
N ARG A 111 -8.49 -15.06 -13.20
CA ARG A 111 -7.42 -14.15 -12.78
C ARG A 111 -6.09 -14.51 -13.45
N THR A 112 -5.75 -15.80 -13.41
CA THR A 112 -4.52 -16.33 -14.01
C THR A 112 -4.51 -16.13 -15.52
N ASN A 113 -5.60 -16.49 -16.20
CA ASN A 113 -5.72 -16.33 -17.65
C ASN A 113 -5.65 -14.84 -18.06
N LEU A 114 -6.25 -13.93 -17.27
CA LEU A 114 -6.19 -12.50 -17.52
C LEU A 114 -4.79 -11.93 -17.35
N MET A 115 -4.07 -12.29 -16.28
CA MET A 115 -2.67 -11.90 -16.07
C MET A 115 -1.77 -12.41 -17.21
N VAL A 116 -1.88 -13.69 -17.56
CA VAL A 116 -1.12 -14.26 -18.68
C VAL A 116 -1.43 -13.53 -19.98
N PHE A 117 -2.70 -13.23 -20.25
CA PHE A 117 -3.10 -12.51 -21.45
C PHE A 117 -2.47 -11.13 -21.53
N LEU A 118 -2.60 -10.32 -20.48
CA LEU A 118 -2.05 -8.96 -20.46
C LEU A 118 -0.54 -8.97 -20.65
N GLN A 119 0.16 -9.80 -19.89
CA GLN A 119 1.63 -9.82 -19.89
C GLN A 119 2.21 -10.44 -21.17
N SER A 120 1.51 -11.37 -21.81
CA SER A 120 1.94 -11.93 -23.12
C SER A 120 1.77 -10.95 -24.28
N LEU A 121 1.02 -9.87 -24.09
CA LEU A 121 0.81 -8.84 -25.11
C LEU A 121 1.74 -7.63 -24.97
N ASP A 122 2.59 -7.63 -23.94
CA ASP A 122 3.57 -6.57 -23.75
C ASP A 122 4.63 -6.60 -24.87
N ASP A 123 4.80 -5.47 -25.57
CA ASP A 123 5.53 -5.35 -26.86
C ASP A 123 7.02 -5.75 -26.77
N HIS A 124 7.59 -5.71 -25.57
CA HIS A 124 8.99 -5.97 -25.25
C HIS A 124 9.21 -7.15 -24.28
N GLY A 125 8.14 -7.71 -23.71
CA GLY A 125 8.20 -8.78 -22.72
C GLY A 125 8.92 -8.38 -21.42
N ASP A 126 9.06 -7.07 -21.14
CA ASP A 126 9.63 -6.55 -19.90
C ASP A 126 8.50 -5.97 -19.06
N HIS A 127 8.05 -6.71 -18.06
CA HIS A 127 6.97 -6.27 -17.17
C HIS A 127 7.41 -5.16 -16.19
N SER A 128 8.70 -4.85 -16.12
CA SER A 128 9.24 -4.01 -15.04
C SER A 128 8.90 -2.52 -15.18
N ASP A 129 8.55 -2.06 -16.39
CA ASP A 129 8.16 -0.69 -16.73
C ASP A 129 6.66 -0.54 -17.11
N GLY A 130 5.88 -1.61 -17.00
CA GLY A 130 4.43 -1.61 -17.23
C GLY A 130 4.03 -2.65 -18.28
N ILE A 131 2.82 -2.52 -18.82
CA ILE A 131 2.32 -3.32 -19.94
C ILE A 131 1.89 -2.37 -21.04
N GLN A 132 2.55 -2.45 -22.21
CA GLN A 132 2.22 -1.62 -23.34
C GLN A 132 1.37 -2.34 -24.39
N ILE A 133 0.10 -1.95 -24.50
CA ILE A 133 -0.77 -2.45 -25.56
C ILE A 133 -0.67 -1.52 -26.78
N THR A 134 -0.06 -2.01 -27.86
CA THR A 134 0.13 -1.24 -29.10
C THR A 134 -1.16 -1.14 -29.93
N GLU A 135 -1.16 -0.23 -30.91
CA GLU A 135 -2.29 -0.11 -31.86
C GLU A 135 -2.45 -1.36 -32.73
N ASP A 136 -1.33 -1.93 -33.17
CA ASP A 136 -1.32 -3.18 -33.95
C ASP A 136 -1.89 -4.34 -33.14
N THR A 137 -1.53 -4.44 -31.85
CA THR A 137 -2.11 -5.41 -30.92
C THR A 137 -3.63 -5.21 -30.84
N ARG A 138 -4.12 -3.99 -30.55
CA ARG A 138 -5.57 -3.72 -30.51
C ARG A 138 -6.28 -4.10 -31.80
N ALA A 139 -5.70 -3.76 -32.95
CA ALA A 139 -6.26 -4.09 -34.25
C ALA A 139 -6.38 -5.60 -34.46
N ALA A 140 -5.37 -6.38 -34.05
CA ALA A 140 -5.38 -7.84 -34.11
C ALA A 140 -6.50 -8.47 -33.27
N PHE A 141 -6.93 -7.80 -32.19
CA PHE A 141 -8.01 -8.25 -31.30
C PHE A 141 -9.42 -7.77 -31.70
N THR A 142 -9.60 -7.23 -32.92
CA THR A 142 -10.94 -6.91 -33.44
C THR A 142 -11.70 -8.18 -33.83
N ALA A 143 -12.99 -8.25 -33.50
CA ALA A 143 -13.87 -9.41 -33.71
C ALA A 143 -13.36 -10.73 -33.07
N VAL A 144 -12.53 -10.61 -32.04
CA VAL A 144 -12.06 -11.75 -31.23
C VAL A 144 -12.91 -11.85 -29.97
N ASN A 145 -13.28 -13.07 -29.59
CA ASN A 145 -13.88 -13.38 -28.31
C ASN A 145 -13.01 -14.41 -27.59
N LEU A 146 -12.73 -14.19 -26.31
CA LEU A 146 -11.95 -15.09 -25.46
C LEU A 146 -12.76 -15.46 -24.22
N ASP A 147 -12.60 -16.68 -23.73
CA ASP A 147 -13.17 -17.12 -22.46
C ASP A 147 -12.07 -17.24 -21.41
N PHE A 148 -12.04 -16.32 -20.45
CA PHE A 148 -11.07 -16.36 -19.35
C PHE A 148 -11.44 -17.40 -18.29
N ASN A 149 -12.68 -17.90 -18.23
CA ASN A 149 -13.15 -18.79 -17.16
C ASN A 149 -12.84 -20.28 -17.41
N GLN A 150 -12.13 -20.62 -18.48
CA GLN A 150 -11.74 -21.99 -18.81
C GLN A 150 -10.39 -22.38 -18.19
N SER A 151 -10.01 -23.65 -18.34
CA SER A 151 -8.69 -24.11 -17.89
C SER A 151 -7.57 -23.40 -18.65
N PHE A 152 -6.41 -23.19 -18.01
CA PHE A 152 -5.26 -22.55 -18.68
C PHE A 152 -4.84 -23.28 -19.96
N THR A 153 -4.95 -24.62 -19.99
CA THR A 153 -4.67 -25.42 -21.18
C THR A 153 -5.61 -25.09 -22.33
N ASP A 154 -6.91 -24.94 -22.07
CA ASP A 154 -7.88 -24.60 -23.10
C ASP A 154 -7.71 -23.13 -23.55
N PHE A 155 -7.44 -22.24 -22.60
CA PHE A 155 -7.19 -20.82 -22.84
C PHE A 155 -5.95 -20.57 -23.71
N SER A 156 -4.82 -21.20 -23.38
CA SER A 156 -3.59 -21.10 -24.18
C SER A 156 -3.80 -21.62 -25.61
N ASN A 157 -4.51 -22.73 -25.78
CA ASN A 157 -4.89 -23.24 -27.11
C ASN A 157 -5.81 -22.27 -27.86
N GLU A 158 -6.75 -21.62 -27.16
CA GLU A 158 -7.64 -20.62 -27.74
C GLU A 158 -6.85 -19.41 -28.27
N ILE A 159 -5.94 -18.85 -27.46
CA ILE A 159 -5.11 -17.71 -27.87
C ILE A 159 -4.24 -18.09 -29.08
N VAL A 160 -3.54 -19.23 -29.02
CA VAL A 160 -2.66 -19.67 -30.11
C VAL A 160 -3.46 -19.84 -31.42
N SER A 161 -4.66 -20.41 -31.32
CA SER A 161 -5.56 -20.66 -32.46
C SER A 161 -6.14 -19.37 -33.05
N LYS A 162 -6.63 -18.46 -32.20
CA LYS A 162 -7.35 -17.25 -32.65
C LYS A 162 -6.44 -16.08 -32.99
N MET A 163 -5.31 -15.96 -32.30
CA MET A 163 -4.46 -14.78 -32.35
C MET A 163 -3.12 -15.03 -33.04
N GLY A 164 -2.76 -16.29 -33.28
CA GLY A 164 -1.48 -16.63 -33.89
C GLY A 164 -0.27 -16.29 -33.03
N ILE A 165 -0.48 -16.03 -31.73
CA ILE A 165 0.60 -15.91 -30.74
C ILE A 165 1.18 -17.31 -30.55
N PRO A 166 2.47 -17.55 -30.88
CA PRO A 166 3.12 -18.82 -30.64
C PRO A 166 3.07 -19.21 -29.15
N GLN A 167 2.93 -20.50 -28.87
CA GLN A 167 2.82 -21.00 -27.50
C GLN A 167 4.07 -20.68 -26.65
N ASP A 168 5.24 -20.58 -27.28
CA ASP A 168 6.51 -20.21 -26.63
C ASP A 168 6.66 -18.71 -26.37
N GLN A 169 5.74 -17.88 -26.86
CA GLN A 169 5.65 -16.45 -26.55
C GLN A 169 4.64 -16.14 -25.44
N LEU A 170 3.85 -17.12 -25.00
CA LEU A 170 2.94 -16.92 -23.87
C LEU A 170 3.72 -16.95 -22.56
N ILE A 171 3.52 -15.92 -21.74
CA ILE A 171 3.99 -15.89 -20.35
C ILE A 171 3.34 -17.06 -19.60
N THR A 172 4.12 -17.75 -18.78
CA THR A 172 3.60 -18.86 -17.98
C THR A 172 2.74 -18.36 -16.82
N PRO A 173 1.77 -19.14 -16.31
CA PRO A 173 1.01 -18.77 -15.12
C PRO A 173 1.88 -18.37 -13.92
N GLU A 174 2.98 -19.09 -13.70
CA GLU A 174 3.91 -18.85 -12.61
C GLU A 174 4.66 -17.52 -12.78
N GLU A 175 5.11 -17.23 -14.00
CA GLU A 175 5.79 -15.98 -14.33
C GLU A 175 4.81 -14.80 -14.25
N ALA A 176 3.59 -14.95 -14.75
CA ALA A 176 2.54 -13.94 -14.65
C ALA A 176 2.23 -13.58 -13.20
N ALA A 177 2.09 -14.60 -12.34
CA ALA A 177 1.87 -14.44 -10.92
C ALA A 177 3.05 -13.76 -10.21
N SER A 178 4.29 -14.10 -10.58
CA SER A 178 5.53 -13.51 -10.03
C SER A 178 5.68 -12.04 -10.42
N ASN A 179 5.41 -11.71 -11.68
CA ASN A 179 5.44 -10.36 -12.21
C ASN A 179 4.41 -9.47 -11.51
N PHE A 180 3.16 -9.94 -11.40
CA PHE A 180 2.11 -9.20 -10.71
C PHE A 180 2.43 -8.98 -9.22
N GLN A 181 3.00 -9.99 -8.54
CA GLN A 181 3.47 -9.87 -7.16
C GLN A 181 4.57 -8.79 -7.04
N ALA A 182 5.55 -8.78 -7.93
CA ALA A 182 6.62 -7.79 -7.91
C ALA A 182 6.09 -6.37 -8.11
N THR A 183 5.12 -6.18 -9.01
CA THR A 183 4.43 -4.88 -9.17
C THR A 183 3.67 -4.53 -7.89
N PHE A 184 2.91 -5.45 -7.31
CA PHE A 184 2.17 -5.19 -6.07
C PHE A 184 3.11 -4.72 -4.94
N TYR A 185 4.29 -5.33 -4.78
CA TYR A 185 5.28 -4.87 -3.80
C TYR A 185 5.84 -3.47 -4.10
N LYS A 186 6.07 -3.12 -5.37
CA LYS A 186 6.45 -1.76 -5.75
C LYS A 186 5.34 -0.74 -5.42
N ASP A 187 4.07 -1.09 -5.64
CA ASP A 187 2.92 -0.23 -5.36
C ASP A 187 2.78 0.08 -3.86
N ILE A 188 2.96 -0.94 -3.02
CA ILE A 188 2.80 -0.81 -1.56
C ILE A 188 4.09 -0.45 -0.84
N ALA A 189 5.23 -0.35 -1.54
CA ALA A 189 6.50 0.04 -0.94
C ALA A 189 6.39 1.41 -0.28
N GLY A 190 7.11 1.55 0.84
CA GLY A 190 7.12 2.75 1.65
C GLY A 190 6.69 2.50 3.09
N SER A 191 6.38 3.59 3.80
CA SER A 191 6.04 3.54 5.23
C SER A 191 4.57 3.83 5.48
N TRP A 192 3.98 3.03 6.35
CA TRP A 192 2.57 3.04 6.69
C TRP A 192 2.39 3.11 8.21
N GLU A 193 1.31 3.73 8.65
CA GLU A 193 0.96 3.85 10.06
C GLU A 193 -0.44 3.29 10.37
N LEU A 194 -0.59 2.79 11.59
CA LEU A 194 -1.84 2.35 12.18
C LEU A 194 -1.91 2.77 13.65
N ASP A 195 -3.11 3.16 14.08
CA ASP A 195 -3.45 3.49 15.47
C ASP A 195 -2.40 4.38 16.16
N ARG A 196 -1.95 5.44 15.48
CA ARG A 196 -1.04 6.43 16.06
C ARG A 196 -1.81 7.40 16.94
N GLY A 197 -1.46 7.41 18.23
CA GLY A 197 -1.99 8.30 19.25
C GLY A 197 -0.90 8.88 20.15
N GLU A 198 -1.31 9.52 21.24
CA GLU A 198 -0.40 10.17 22.20
C GLU A 198 0.54 9.19 22.93
N THR A 199 0.18 7.91 23.00
CA THR A 199 0.88 6.89 23.79
C THR A 199 1.10 5.58 23.03
N ASN A 200 0.78 5.52 21.75
CA ASN A 200 0.92 4.32 20.95
C ASN A 200 1.07 4.65 19.47
N ALA A 201 1.70 3.75 18.73
CA ALA A 201 1.83 3.82 17.28
C ALA A 201 2.28 2.48 16.70
N ILE A 202 1.83 2.18 15.49
CA ILE A 202 2.37 1.10 14.66
C ILE A 202 2.95 1.73 13.40
N VAL A 203 4.17 1.36 13.06
CA VAL A 203 4.81 1.72 11.79
C VAL A 203 5.19 0.44 11.05
N LEU A 204 4.64 0.28 9.84
CA LEU A 204 4.97 -0.78 8.90
C LEU A 204 5.78 -0.17 7.75
N HIS A 205 6.98 -0.67 7.50
CA HIS A 205 7.78 -0.32 6.35
C HIS A 205 7.93 -1.51 5.41
N ILE A 206 7.64 -1.30 4.12
CA ILE A 206 7.73 -2.32 3.08
C ILE A 206 8.76 -1.88 2.04
N LEU A 207 9.71 -2.77 1.74
CA LEU A 207 10.68 -2.58 0.67
C LEU A 207 10.09 -3.06 -0.67
N PRO A 208 10.57 -2.54 -1.82
CA PRO A 208 10.03 -2.88 -3.14
C PRO A 208 10.15 -4.37 -3.53
N ASP A 209 10.94 -5.15 -2.80
CA ASP A 209 11.11 -6.60 -2.99
C ASP A 209 10.19 -7.45 -2.10
N GLY A 210 9.30 -6.83 -1.33
CA GLY A 210 8.36 -7.51 -0.44
C GLY A 210 8.93 -7.89 0.93
N ARG A 211 10.17 -7.50 1.24
CA ARG A 211 10.64 -7.47 2.63
C ARG A 211 9.87 -6.39 3.40
N TYR A 212 9.60 -6.65 4.68
CA TYR A 212 8.91 -5.71 5.55
C TYR A 212 9.54 -5.67 6.93
N ALA A 213 9.30 -4.57 7.64
CA ALA A 213 9.49 -4.45 9.07
C ALA A 213 8.28 -3.73 9.69
N ILE A 214 7.78 -4.25 10.79
CA ILE A 214 6.73 -3.63 11.59
C ILE A 214 7.27 -3.37 12.99
N GLY A 215 7.08 -2.15 13.48
CA GLY A 215 7.36 -1.78 14.86
C GLY A 215 6.09 -1.37 15.57
N GLU A 216 5.91 -1.86 16.78
CA GLU A 216 4.72 -1.63 17.59
C GLU A 216 5.09 -1.00 18.92
N ALA A 217 4.68 0.27 19.10
CA ALA A 217 4.80 1.01 20.34
C ALA A 217 3.51 0.87 21.14
N TYR A 218 3.38 -0.22 21.91
CA TYR A 218 2.26 -0.42 22.84
C TYR A 218 2.75 -0.87 24.21
N PRO A 219 2.01 -0.55 25.29
CA PRO A 219 2.18 -1.22 26.56
C PRO A 219 2.05 -2.74 26.38
N SER A 220 3.00 -3.48 26.95
CA SER A 220 2.99 -4.94 26.91
C SER A 220 1.75 -5.54 27.57
N ASP A 221 1.32 -6.69 27.07
CA ASP A 221 0.29 -7.52 27.70
C ASP A 221 0.80 -8.95 27.93
N GLU A 222 -0.12 -9.93 28.07
CA GLU A 222 0.24 -11.32 28.34
C GLU A 222 0.94 -12.00 27.16
N THR A 223 0.70 -11.52 25.93
CA THR A 223 1.10 -12.18 24.69
C THR A 223 2.04 -11.33 23.85
N GLY A 224 1.94 -10.00 23.93
CA GLY A 224 2.74 -9.09 23.13
C GLY A 224 3.52 -8.04 23.92
N PHE A 225 4.60 -7.55 23.31
CA PHE A 225 5.50 -6.55 23.89
C PHE A 225 5.81 -5.45 22.88
N THR A 226 6.23 -4.27 23.37
CA THR A 226 6.82 -3.25 22.50
C THR A 226 8.04 -3.83 21.79
N GLY A 227 8.14 -3.64 20.47
CA GLY A 227 9.28 -4.14 19.72
C GLY A 227 9.04 -4.14 18.21
N ILE A 228 9.81 -4.96 17.52
CA ILE A 228 9.77 -5.14 16.08
C ILE A 228 9.50 -6.59 15.69
N GLU A 229 8.98 -6.75 14.48
CA GLU A 229 8.98 -7.95 13.68
C GLU A 229 9.42 -7.59 12.25
N PHE A 230 10.24 -8.42 11.60
CA PHE A 230 10.58 -8.22 10.19
C PHE A 230 10.87 -9.52 9.46
N GLY A 231 10.70 -9.48 8.14
CA GLY A 231 10.74 -10.66 7.30
C GLY A 231 10.36 -10.38 5.85
N SER A 232 9.73 -11.36 5.21
CA SER A 232 9.18 -11.25 3.84
C SER A 232 7.69 -11.55 3.84
N LEU A 233 6.91 -10.80 3.06
CA LEU A 233 5.44 -10.90 3.04
C LEU A 233 4.93 -12.22 2.44
N ASN A 234 5.54 -12.69 1.34
CA ASN A 234 5.08 -13.84 0.54
C ASN A 234 3.57 -13.77 0.23
N TRP A 235 3.18 -12.71 -0.48
CA TRP A 235 1.81 -12.45 -0.90
C TRP A 235 1.41 -13.28 -2.12
N ASP A 236 0.31 -14.01 -2.05
CA ASP A 236 -0.22 -14.79 -3.16
C ASP A 236 -1.03 -13.89 -4.11
N SER A 237 -0.54 -13.76 -5.34
CA SER A 237 -1.04 -12.81 -6.33
C SER A 237 -2.35 -13.21 -7.00
N VAL A 238 -2.86 -14.41 -6.71
CA VAL A 238 -4.15 -14.92 -7.22
C VAL A 238 -5.23 -14.85 -6.14
N THR A 239 -4.86 -15.08 -4.88
CA THR A 239 -5.80 -15.25 -3.76
C THR A 239 -5.76 -14.13 -2.74
N THR A 240 -4.79 -13.20 -2.82
CA THR A 240 -4.46 -12.15 -1.83
C THR A 240 -3.95 -12.67 -0.48
N GLY A 241 -3.77 -13.99 -0.36
CA GLY A 241 -3.29 -14.63 0.86
C GLY A 241 -1.90 -14.12 1.22
N LEU A 242 -1.65 -13.93 2.51
CA LEU A 242 -0.36 -13.47 3.02
C LEU A 242 0.21 -14.54 3.95
N ASN A 243 1.43 -15.01 3.65
CA ASN A 243 2.13 -16.03 4.42
C ASN A 243 3.54 -15.58 4.82
N PRO A 244 3.66 -14.67 5.80
CA PRO A 244 4.92 -14.03 6.13
C PRO A 244 5.99 -15.04 6.56
N SER A 245 7.21 -14.87 6.06
CA SER A 245 8.38 -15.54 6.60
C SER A 245 9.04 -14.62 7.60
N ILE A 246 8.92 -14.96 8.88
CA ILE A 246 9.44 -14.17 9.99
C ILE A 246 10.95 -14.40 10.13
N MET A 247 11.75 -13.35 9.95
CA MET A 247 13.20 -13.39 10.13
C MET A 247 13.58 -13.09 11.59
N ARG A 248 12.90 -12.11 12.20
CA ARG A 248 13.06 -11.76 13.60
C ARG A 248 11.74 -11.24 14.13
N ASP A 249 11.46 -11.62 15.37
CA ASP A 249 10.30 -11.22 16.15
C ASP A 249 10.80 -10.95 17.58
N THR A 250 10.51 -9.76 18.09
CA THR A 250 10.85 -9.30 19.43
C THR A 250 9.62 -8.85 20.22
N ASN A 251 8.46 -8.83 19.58
CA ASN A 251 7.20 -8.30 20.10
C ASN A 251 6.17 -9.39 20.43
N GLY A 252 6.50 -10.68 20.26
CA GLY A 252 5.66 -11.78 20.73
C GLY A 252 4.50 -12.07 19.78
N ASP A 253 3.27 -12.08 20.26
CA ASP A 253 2.09 -12.32 19.42
C ASP A 253 1.67 -11.07 18.61
N TYR A 254 2.32 -9.92 18.78
CA TYR A 254 2.06 -8.71 17.99
C TYR A 254 2.65 -8.85 16.56
N GLY A 255 2.08 -8.15 15.59
CA GLY A 255 2.54 -8.16 14.20
C GLY A 255 1.88 -9.23 13.33
N LEU A 256 2.65 -9.78 12.38
CA LEU A 256 2.17 -10.73 11.38
C LEU A 256 2.58 -12.19 11.68
N SER A 257 3.28 -12.45 12.78
CA SER A 257 3.77 -13.77 13.18
C SER A 257 2.70 -14.71 13.74
N HIS A 258 1.61 -14.17 14.29
CA HIS A 258 0.60 -14.95 15.01
C HIS A 258 -0.83 -14.66 14.54
N PRO A 259 -1.27 -15.09 13.34
CA PRO A 259 -2.66 -14.90 12.93
C PRO A 259 -3.66 -15.56 13.89
N ASP A 260 -4.79 -14.89 14.13
CA ASP A 260 -5.83 -15.41 15.02
C ASP A 260 -6.40 -16.76 14.59
N GLU A 261 -6.75 -17.57 15.59
CA GLU A 261 -7.36 -18.90 15.42
C GLU A 261 -6.61 -19.87 14.48
N ASN A 262 -5.28 -19.71 14.36
CA ASN A 262 -4.44 -20.38 13.36
C ASN A 262 -4.96 -20.15 11.93
N GLY A 263 -5.49 -18.96 11.68
CA GLY A 263 -5.90 -18.48 10.38
C GLY A 263 -4.72 -18.05 9.53
N GLN A 264 -5.04 -17.29 8.50
CA GLN A 264 -4.09 -16.64 7.60
C GLN A 264 -4.50 -15.18 7.44
N TYR A 265 -3.54 -14.35 7.08
CA TYR A 265 -3.81 -12.98 6.67
C TYR A 265 -4.15 -12.93 5.17
N ARG A 266 -4.85 -11.88 4.77
CA ARG A 266 -4.88 -11.37 3.39
C ARG A 266 -4.38 -9.94 3.40
N LEU A 267 -3.71 -9.56 2.33
CA LEU A 267 -3.20 -8.21 2.13
C LEU A 267 -3.81 -7.63 0.85
N ASN A 268 -4.46 -6.48 0.97
CA ASN A 268 -5.09 -5.76 -0.13
C ASN A 268 -4.62 -4.30 -0.14
N TYR A 269 -4.59 -3.69 -1.32
CA TYR A 269 -4.30 -2.27 -1.50
C TYR A 269 -5.32 -1.67 -2.45
N ASN A 270 -6.07 -0.67 -1.97
CA ASN A 270 -7.16 -0.05 -2.72
C ASN A 270 -6.74 1.20 -3.52
N GLY A 271 -5.44 1.54 -3.52
CA GLY A 271 -4.92 2.79 -4.10
C GLY A 271 -4.56 3.85 -3.04
N LYS A 272 -5.09 3.70 -1.82
CA LYS A 272 -4.91 4.65 -0.72
C LYS A 272 -4.46 3.98 0.58
N ASP A 273 -5.17 2.94 0.99
CA ASP A 273 -4.99 2.24 2.25
C ASP A 273 -4.51 0.81 1.99
N LEU A 274 -3.58 0.36 2.84
CA LEU A 274 -3.14 -1.03 2.89
C LEU A 274 -3.98 -1.76 3.94
N VAL A 275 -4.70 -2.79 3.51
CA VAL A 275 -5.69 -3.49 4.33
C VAL A 275 -5.23 -4.91 4.60
N VAL A 276 -4.96 -5.21 5.88
CA VAL A 276 -4.68 -6.55 6.37
C VAL A 276 -5.95 -7.12 7.01
N THR A 277 -6.40 -8.28 6.54
CA THR A 277 -7.57 -8.97 7.11
C THR A 277 -7.20 -10.35 7.59
N GLU A 278 -7.74 -10.76 8.73
CA GLU A 278 -7.63 -12.13 9.22
C GLU A 278 -8.77 -13.00 8.65
N THR A 279 -8.44 -14.22 8.24
CA THR A 279 -9.40 -15.10 7.54
C THR A 279 -10.32 -15.89 8.47
N ARG A 280 -10.02 -15.93 9.78
CA ARG A 280 -10.78 -16.71 10.77
C ARG A 280 -11.33 -15.88 11.93
N SER A 281 -11.03 -14.60 11.97
CA SER A 281 -11.61 -13.62 12.88
C SER A 281 -12.24 -12.49 12.05
N ASP A 282 -12.80 -11.48 12.72
CA ASP A 282 -13.22 -10.21 12.12
C ASP A 282 -12.11 -9.13 12.16
N GLY A 283 -10.85 -9.55 12.40
CA GLY A 283 -9.68 -8.68 12.43
C GLY A 283 -9.44 -7.97 11.11
N VAL A 284 -9.49 -6.64 11.12
CA VAL A 284 -9.17 -5.78 9.98
C VAL A 284 -8.29 -4.62 10.44
N ALA A 285 -7.11 -4.50 9.85
CA ALA A 285 -6.18 -3.39 10.05
C ALA A 285 -6.07 -2.57 8.76
N ASN A 286 -6.42 -1.29 8.85
CA ASN A 286 -6.32 -0.33 7.75
C ASN A 286 -5.14 0.60 7.99
N PHE A 287 -4.02 0.29 7.35
CA PHE A 287 -2.82 1.10 7.39
C PHE A 287 -2.93 2.25 6.40
N THR A 288 -2.57 3.44 6.87
CA THR A 288 -2.54 4.67 6.05
C THR A 288 -1.09 5.05 5.76
N ARG A 289 -0.83 5.61 4.59
CA ARG A 289 0.54 6.00 4.22
C ARG A 289 1.03 7.15 5.10
N ILE A 290 2.27 7.06 5.59
CA ILE A 290 2.85 8.15 6.40
C ILE A 290 3.07 9.38 5.52
N GLU A 291 2.57 10.52 5.98
CA GLU A 291 2.63 11.78 5.24
C GLU A 291 4.07 12.26 5.03
N GLN A 292 4.33 12.84 3.86
CA GLN A 292 5.62 13.40 3.49
C GLN A 292 5.50 14.91 3.29
N SER A 293 6.36 15.68 3.96
CA SER A 293 6.45 17.14 3.78
C SER A 293 7.73 17.54 3.06
N THR A 294 7.86 18.80 2.66
CA THR A 294 9.15 19.36 2.20
C THR A 294 10.14 19.58 3.35
N GLY A 295 9.67 19.54 4.60
CA GLY A 295 10.46 19.69 5.82
C GLY A 295 10.81 18.34 6.44
N LEU A 296 10.97 18.32 7.77
CA LEU A 296 11.39 17.13 8.50
C LEU A 296 10.30 16.04 8.55
N VAL A 297 9.01 16.43 8.54
CA VAL A 297 7.89 15.47 8.57
C VAL A 297 7.98 14.54 7.35
N GLY A 298 7.86 13.25 7.60
CA GLY A 298 8.09 12.17 6.65
C GLY A 298 9.00 11.08 7.19
N THR A 299 9.34 10.13 6.33
CA THR A 299 10.19 8.99 6.66
C THR A 299 11.58 9.10 6.03
N TRP A 300 12.58 8.67 6.78
CA TRP A 300 13.99 8.86 6.47
C TRP A 300 14.79 7.60 6.80
N ALA A 301 15.33 6.96 5.78
CA ALA A 301 16.11 5.74 5.88
C ALA A 301 17.61 6.06 5.86
N LEU A 302 18.37 5.49 6.79
CA LEU A 302 19.83 5.48 6.71
C LEU A 302 20.31 4.41 5.72
N ASN A 303 19.62 3.27 5.77
CA ASN A 303 19.82 2.06 4.99
C ASN A 303 18.52 1.23 5.10
N GLU A 304 18.56 -0.04 4.68
CA GLU A 304 17.41 -0.94 4.78
C GLU A 304 17.08 -1.39 6.22
N THR A 305 17.93 -1.08 7.21
CA THR A 305 17.78 -1.54 8.60
C THR A 305 17.43 -0.43 9.59
N HIS A 306 17.51 0.85 9.20
CA HIS A 306 17.22 1.97 10.09
C HIS A 306 16.34 3.01 9.40
N LEU A 307 15.16 3.24 9.98
CA LEU A 307 14.17 4.18 9.47
C LEU A 307 13.63 5.07 10.60
N PHE A 308 13.73 6.38 10.41
CA PHE A 308 12.98 7.35 11.22
C PHE A 308 11.69 7.75 10.51
N ALA A 309 10.61 7.90 11.27
CA ALA A 309 9.41 8.61 10.88
C ALA A 309 9.23 9.82 11.81
N PHE A 310 9.09 11.02 11.25
CA PHE A 310 8.73 12.23 11.99
C PHE A 310 7.33 12.66 11.60
N PHE A 311 6.47 12.86 12.59
CA PHE A 311 5.06 13.21 12.39
C PHE A 311 4.81 14.70 12.67
N GLU A 312 3.82 15.29 12.02
CA GLU A 312 3.40 16.68 12.25
C GLU A 312 2.92 16.92 13.69
N SER A 313 2.40 15.87 14.34
CA SER A 313 1.97 15.88 15.74
C SER A 313 3.11 16.10 16.75
N GLY A 314 4.36 16.18 16.30
CA GLY A 314 5.54 16.27 17.17
C GLY A 314 5.95 14.92 17.76
N HIS A 315 5.51 13.80 17.18
CA HIS A 315 5.98 12.46 17.54
C HIS A 315 7.02 11.97 16.54
N TYR A 316 7.95 11.13 16.99
CA TYR A 316 8.86 10.40 16.10
C TYR A 316 8.82 8.91 16.41
N PHE A 317 9.15 8.11 15.41
CA PHE A 317 9.31 6.65 15.51
C PHE A 317 10.64 6.25 14.87
N LEU A 318 11.40 5.37 15.51
CA LEU A 318 12.57 4.71 14.95
C LEU A 318 12.29 3.21 14.81
N LEU A 319 12.59 2.66 13.64
CA LEU A 319 12.80 1.23 13.45
C LEU A 319 14.31 0.99 13.33
N ASP A 320 14.88 0.22 14.25
CA ASP A 320 16.24 -0.28 14.17
C ASP A 320 16.18 -1.82 14.08
N LEU A 321 16.49 -2.36 12.90
CA LEU A 321 16.41 -3.80 12.63
C LEU A 321 17.73 -4.53 12.93
N GLN A 322 18.79 -3.82 13.29
CA GLN A 322 20.14 -4.38 13.37
C GLN A 322 20.83 -4.16 14.73
N GLY A 323 20.66 -2.99 15.36
CA GLY A 323 21.46 -2.56 16.49
C GLY A 323 22.93 -2.37 16.12
N ASP A 324 23.80 -2.39 17.13
CA ASP A 324 25.25 -2.32 16.97
C ASP A 324 25.99 -3.36 17.85
N ASN A 325 27.32 -3.24 17.92
CA ASN A 325 28.15 -4.16 18.70
C ASN A 325 28.47 -3.64 20.11
N ASP A 326 27.92 -2.51 20.51
CA ASP A 326 28.21 -1.85 21.79
C ASP A 326 27.00 -1.91 22.71
N CYS A 327 25.99 -1.07 22.46
CA CYS A 327 24.84 -0.91 23.34
C CYS A 327 23.49 -0.84 22.61
N ALA A 328 23.46 -0.83 21.28
CA ALA A 328 22.21 -0.84 20.52
C ALA A 328 21.78 -2.27 20.15
N THR A 329 20.48 -2.54 20.26
CA THR A 329 19.86 -3.82 19.86
C THR A 329 18.72 -3.56 18.90
N PRO A 330 18.31 -4.53 18.04
CA PRO A 330 17.12 -4.34 17.23
C PRO A 330 15.89 -4.05 18.09
N GLY A 331 15.13 -3.03 17.72
CA GLY A 331 13.99 -2.54 18.48
C GLY A 331 13.42 -1.26 17.88
N ILE A 332 12.70 -0.52 18.72
CA ILE A 332 12.09 0.76 18.35
C ILE A 332 12.50 1.87 19.31
N GLU A 333 12.33 3.10 18.84
CA GLU A 333 12.02 4.24 19.71
C GLU A 333 10.67 4.85 19.30
N TYR A 334 9.87 5.28 20.26
CA TYR A 334 8.72 6.14 20.03
C TYR A 334 8.72 7.26 21.07
N GLY A 335 8.67 8.51 20.61
CA GLY A 335 8.83 9.65 21.50
C GLY A 335 8.28 10.94 20.90
N LYS A 336 8.51 12.05 21.61
CA LYS A 336 8.11 13.40 21.20
C LYS A 336 9.33 14.24 20.87
N TYR A 337 9.23 15.03 19.81
CA TYR A 337 10.25 15.97 19.39
C TYR A 337 9.65 17.37 19.19
N SER A 338 10.51 18.38 19.22
CA SER A 338 10.19 19.74 18.79
C SER A 338 11.26 20.25 17.85
N THR A 339 10.89 21.22 17.01
CA THR A 339 11.86 21.90 16.15
C THR A 339 11.81 23.41 16.37
N THR A 340 12.98 24.04 16.46
CA THR A 340 13.10 25.51 16.50
C THR A 340 14.36 25.92 15.74
N ALA A 341 14.21 26.76 14.72
CA ALA A 341 15.31 27.23 13.88
C ALA A 341 16.25 26.09 13.42
N ASN A 342 15.67 25.04 12.83
CA ASN A 342 16.38 23.84 12.36
C ASN A 342 17.14 23.06 13.46
N THR A 343 16.80 23.26 14.72
CA THR A 343 17.27 22.43 15.83
C THR A 343 16.14 21.49 16.22
N LEU A 344 16.38 20.18 16.12
CA LEU A 344 15.56 19.13 16.67
C LEU A 344 15.98 18.89 18.13
N ALA A 345 14.98 18.78 19.00
CA ALA A 345 15.14 18.39 20.39
C ALA A 345 14.15 17.29 20.74
N VAL A 346 14.63 16.15 21.25
CA VAL A 346 13.75 15.16 21.89
C VAL A 346 13.24 15.73 23.20
N THR A 347 11.93 15.65 23.39
CA THR A 347 11.21 16.26 24.52
C THR A 347 10.58 15.24 25.45
N ALA A 348 10.33 14.02 24.95
CA ALA A 348 9.90 12.88 25.75
C ALA A 348 10.28 11.58 25.04
N ASN A 349 10.66 10.58 25.83
CA ASN A 349 10.69 9.18 25.42
C ASN A 349 9.42 8.50 25.93
N LEU A 350 8.72 7.74 25.07
CA LEU A 350 7.55 6.96 25.43
C LEU A 350 7.90 5.46 25.46
N PHE A 351 8.61 4.99 24.43
CA PHE A 351 9.11 3.62 24.33
C PHE A 351 10.51 3.62 23.72
N ASP A 352 11.39 2.82 24.29
CA ASP A 352 12.73 2.57 23.78
C ASP A 352 13.07 1.11 24.10
N THR A 353 13.32 0.33 23.05
CA THR A 353 13.70 -1.08 23.14
C THR A 353 15.01 -1.38 22.40
N ASN A 354 15.66 -0.36 21.85
CA ASN A 354 16.87 -0.51 21.04
C ASN A 354 18.13 0.02 21.75
N GLY A 355 18.04 0.46 23.00
CA GLY A 355 19.22 0.69 23.84
C GLY A 355 19.75 2.12 23.68
N CYS A 356 20.98 2.26 23.19
CA CYS A 356 21.63 3.56 23.01
C CYS A 356 21.52 4.13 21.59
N GLY A 357 21.00 3.35 20.64
CA GLY A 357 20.95 3.75 19.24
C GLY A 357 19.77 4.66 18.96
N GLY A 358 19.99 5.79 18.27
CA GLY A 358 18.91 6.66 17.80
C GLY A 358 18.90 8.04 18.43
N LEU A 359 17.73 8.52 18.88
CA LEU A 359 17.56 9.88 19.42
C LEU A 359 17.42 9.91 20.94
N HIS A 360 17.24 8.77 21.58
CA HIS A 360 17.24 8.61 23.03
C HIS A 360 18.16 7.45 23.42
N ASP A 361 18.99 7.67 24.44
CA ASP A 361 19.86 6.63 24.99
C ASP A 361 19.29 6.12 26.32
N SER A 362 18.63 4.95 26.29
CA SER A 362 18.05 4.35 27.49
C SER A 362 19.07 3.93 28.55
N THR A 363 20.37 3.84 28.23
CA THR A 363 21.41 3.41 29.19
C THR A 363 21.74 4.49 30.21
N ASN A 364 21.56 5.75 29.85
CA ASN A 364 21.87 6.92 30.69
C ASN A 364 20.77 8.00 30.69
N GLY A 365 19.70 7.82 29.91
CA GLY A 365 18.57 8.73 29.78
C GLY A 365 18.86 9.99 28.96
N ASN A 366 19.95 10.02 28.19
CA ASN A 366 20.30 11.16 27.35
C ASN A 366 19.32 11.29 26.18
N MET A 367 19.00 12.53 25.83
CA MET A 367 18.09 12.89 24.75
C MET A 367 18.85 13.77 23.76
N ILE A 368 18.83 13.39 22.48
CA ILE A 368 19.59 14.09 21.47
C ILE A 368 19.00 15.49 21.20
N ASN A 369 19.92 16.46 21.16
CA ASN A 369 19.72 17.75 20.52
C ASN A 369 20.60 17.81 19.28
N ALA A 370 19.99 18.01 18.11
CA ALA A 370 20.69 18.03 16.84
C ALA A 370 20.22 19.19 15.97
N THR A 371 21.15 19.90 15.34
CA THR A 371 20.78 20.76 14.21
C THR A 371 20.60 19.89 12.97
N TYR A 372 19.67 20.24 12.09
CA TYR A 372 19.44 19.47 10.86
C TYR A 372 19.37 20.36 9.61
N SER A 373 19.77 19.78 8.49
CA SER A 373 19.63 20.39 7.16
C SER A 373 18.97 19.40 6.21
N ILE A 374 18.14 19.92 5.30
CA ILE A 374 17.45 19.13 4.28
C ILE A 374 17.80 19.72 2.92
N SER A 375 18.27 18.87 2.01
CA SER A 375 18.57 19.22 0.62
C SER A 375 17.97 18.15 -0.29
N GLY A 376 16.85 18.48 -0.93
CA GLY A 376 16.09 17.52 -1.74
C GLY A 376 15.60 16.36 -0.88
N THR A 377 16.03 15.14 -1.21
CA THR A 377 15.69 13.91 -0.49
C THR A 377 16.69 13.54 0.60
N SER A 378 17.70 14.37 0.89
CA SER A 378 18.69 14.07 1.92
C SER A 378 18.47 14.91 3.18
N LEU A 379 18.36 14.25 4.33
CA LEU A 379 18.35 14.85 5.67
C LEU A 379 19.70 14.57 6.32
N THR A 380 20.41 15.61 6.76
CA THR A 380 21.61 15.45 7.58
C THR A 380 21.33 15.98 8.99
N LEU A 381 21.46 15.09 9.98
CA LEU A 381 21.45 15.43 11.39
C LEU A 381 22.88 15.70 11.87
N HIS A 382 23.04 16.73 12.70
CA HIS A 382 24.29 17.06 13.38
C HIS A 382 24.06 17.01 14.90
N PRO A 383 24.14 15.83 15.52
CA PRO A 383 23.99 15.70 16.97
C PRO A 383 25.15 16.41 17.69
N GLN A 384 24.87 16.97 18.87
CA GLN A 384 25.90 17.65 19.65
C GLN A 384 26.94 16.66 20.19
N GLY A 385 28.19 16.80 19.74
CA GLY A 385 29.30 15.97 20.21
C GLY A 385 29.52 14.67 19.45
N GLU A 386 28.76 14.45 18.37
CA GLU A 386 28.86 13.27 17.49
C GLU A 386 29.08 13.68 16.03
N ASP A 387 29.48 12.72 15.21
CA ASP A 387 29.62 12.93 13.78
C ASP A 387 28.24 13.08 13.10
N PRO A 388 28.13 13.88 12.02
CA PRO A 388 26.88 14.02 11.30
C PRO A 388 26.42 12.71 10.64
N VAL A 389 25.11 12.46 10.64
CA VAL A 389 24.48 11.29 10.00
C VAL A 389 23.53 11.75 8.91
N THR A 390 23.58 11.14 7.74
CA THR A 390 22.73 11.50 6.59
C THR A 390 21.79 10.36 6.22
N PHE A 391 20.51 10.70 6.10
CA PHE A 391 19.41 9.81 5.75
C PHE A 391 18.84 10.21 4.39
N GLN A 392 18.26 9.25 3.68
CA GLN A 392 17.50 9.47 2.46
C GLN A 392 16.01 9.39 2.76
N ARG A 393 15.22 10.27 2.14
CA ARG A 393 13.77 10.22 2.23
C ARG A 393 13.29 8.87 1.71
N SER A 394 12.51 8.17 2.53
CA SER A 394 11.84 6.93 2.14
C SER A 394 10.42 7.26 1.68
N LYS A 395 9.88 6.43 0.78
CA LYS A 395 8.54 6.64 0.19
C LYS A 395 7.41 6.30 1.15
#